data_AF-A0A2T1GDT1-F1
#
_entry.id   AF-A0A2T1GDT1-F1
#
_cell.length_a   1.000
_cell.length_b   1.000
_cell.length_c   1.000
_cell.angle_alpha   90.00
_cell.angle_beta   90.00
_cell.angle_gamma   90.00
#
_symmetry.space_group_name_H-M   'P 1'
#
loop_
_entity.id
_entity.type
_entity.pdbx_description
1 polymer ?
#
loop_
_entity_poly.entity_id
_entity_poly.type
_entity_poly.pdbx_seq_one_letter_code
_entity_poly.pdbx_strand_id
1 'polypeptide(L)'
;MSKRRIDRSLNFVVLFASLFSSLSVTFLVLKYVFNWHYPIATLYRMFAYHNQYPFQYIAIVSVVFGIVGSHWVDRYDRTKGILRWQEIAIVMLLTIVISSPFGGMLWQIHDMQHGFMPQNYLGKIFQGISWGLAYGWLIALLSIPMNLVGLTVGYFSLDRLEKHSSIRNRS
;
A
#
# COMPACT_ATOMS: atom_id res chain seq x y z
N MET A 1 -24.75 14.30 6.17
CA MET A 1 -23.82 13.44 5.40
C MET A 1 -24.51 12.11 5.11
N SER A 2 -24.45 11.55 3.89
CA SER A 2 -25.22 10.33 3.56
C SER A 2 -24.66 9.09 4.28
N LYS A 3 -25.54 8.14 4.67
CA LYS A 3 -25.18 6.86 5.32
C LYS A 3 -24.06 6.13 4.58
N ARG A 4 -24.18 6.05 3.24
CA ARG A 4 -23.16 5.46 2.35
C ARG A 4 -21.78 6.13 2.46
N ARG A 5 -21.72 7.45 2.67
CA ARG A 5 -20.45 8.18 2.82
C ARG A 5 -19.79 7.85 4.16
N ILE A 6 -20.56 7.75 5.24
CA ILE A 6 -20.07 7.31 6.55
C ILE A 6 -19.49 5.90 6.46
N ASP A 7 -20.23 4.98 5.83
CA ASP A 7 -19.80 3.58 5.70
C ASP A 7 -18.50 3.45 4.90
N ARG A 8 -18.37 4.20 3.80
CA ARG A 8 -17.11 4.25 3.03
C ARG A 8 -15.94 4.79 3.84
N SER A 9 -16.15 5.85 4.63
CA SER A 9 -15.10 6.39 5.50
C SER A 9 -14.68 5.38 6.58
N LEU A 10 -15.63 4.65 7.17
CA LEU A 10 -15.32 3.60 8.15
C LEU A 10 -14.55 2.45 7.50
N ASN A 11 -15.00 1.99 6.33
CA ASN A 11 -14.31 0.94 5.57
C ASN A 11 -12.87 1.36 5.23
N PHE A 12 -12.68 2.61 4.78
CA PHE A 12 -11.35 3.17 4.53
C PHE A 12 -10.47 3.08 5.78
N VAL A 13 -10.94 3.56 6.93
CA VAL A 13 -10.16 3.56 8.19
C VAL A 13 -9.78 2.13 8.60
N VAL A 14 -10.71 1.19 8.52
CA VAL A 14 -10.45 -0.22 8.88
C VAL A 14 -9.42 -0.85 7.94
N LEU A 15 -9.55 -0.65 6.63
CA LEU A 15 -8.62 -1.20 5.63
C LEU A 15 -7.22 -0.58 5.77
N PHE A 16 -7.16 0.75 5.92
CA PHE A 16 -5.93 1.48 6.16
C PHE A 16 -5.23 0.99 7.43
N ALA A 17 -5.93 0.99 8.56
CA ALA A 17 -5.34 0.65 9.86
C ALA A 17 -4.89 -0.81 9.91
N SER A 18 -5.69 -1.73 9.35
CA SER A 18 -5.37 -3.15 9.30
C SER A 18 -4.10 -3.41 8.49
N LEU A 19 -4.01 -2.84 7.28
CA LEU A 19 -2.84 -3.04 6.43
C LEU A 19 -1.61 -2.33 7.00
N PHE A 20 -1.74 -1.07 7.42
CA PHE A 20 -0.63 -0.29 7.98
C PHE A 20 -0.01 -0.99 9.20
N SER A 21 -0.84 -1.42 10.14
CA SER A 21 -0.37 -2.08 11.37
C SER A 21 0.30 -3.42 11.03
N SER A 22 -0.32 -4.23 10.17
CA SER A 22 0.20 -5.56 9.82
C SER A 22 1.54 -5.48 9.07
N LEU A 23 1.64 -4.57 8.10
CA LEU A 23 2.89 -4.34 7.37
C LEU A 23 3.97 -3.73 8.26
N SER A 24 3.61 -2.83 9.17
CA SER A 24 4.57 -2.25 10.13
C SER A 24 5.13 -3.30 11.08
N VAL A 25 4.27 -4.16 11.64
CA VAL A 25 4.70 -5.29 12.48
C VAL A 25 5.57 -6.25 11.69
N THR A 26 5.16 -6.59 10.46
CA THR A 26 5.93 -7.49 9.58
C THR A 26 7.32 -6.91 9.29
N PHE A 27 7.41 -5.62 8.97
CA PHE A 27 8.67 -4.94 8.77
C PHE A 27 9.56 -5.00 10.02
N LEU A 28 9.01 -4.72 11.21
CA LEU A 28 9.76 -4.78 12.47
C LEU A 28 10.27 -6.20 12.76
N VAL A 29 9.44 -7.22 12.54
CA VAL A 29 9.84 -8.62 12.70
C VAL A 29 10.95 -8.99 11.72
N LEU A 30 10.80 -8.66 10.44
CA LEU A 30 11.84 -8.91 9.44
C LEU A 30 13.15 -8.21 9.81
N LYS A 31 13.08 -6.94 10.22
CA LYS A 31 14.26 -6.14 10.56
C LYS A 31 14.98 -6.65 11.81
N TYR A 32 14.27 -6.87 12.90
CA TYR A 32 14.88 -7.12 14.21
C TYR A 32 15.00 -8.61 14.58
N VAL A 33 14.12 -9.47 14.05
CA VAL A 33 14.17 -10.92 14.33
C VAL A 33 15.02 -11.64 13.28
N PHE A 34 14.79 -11.32 12.01
CA PHE A 34 15.48 -11.99 10.90
C PHE A 34 16.72 -11.24 10.41
N ASN A 35 17.06 -10.11 11.03
CA ASN A 35 18.14 -9.24 10.60
C ASN A 35 18.04 -8.95 9.08
N TRP A 36 16.83 -8.74 8.57
CA TRP A 36 16.59 -8.59 7.14
C TRP A 36 17.05 -7.21 6.67
N HIS A 37 18.14 -7.19 5.90
CA HIS A 37 18.75 -5.97 5.37
C HIS A 37 18.60 -5.83 3.84
N TYR A 38 17.88 -6.75 3.17
CA TYR A 38 17.99 -6.97 1.72
C TYR A 38 17.02 -6.13 0.85
N PRO A 39 17.40 -5.81 -0.41
CA PRO A 39 17.82 -4.48 -0.80
C PRO A 39 17.42 -4.26 -2.26
N ILE A 40 16.14 -4.46 -2.59
CA ILE A 40 15.74 -4.54 -4.01
C ILE A 40 16.06 -3.23 -4.73
N ALA A 41 16.09 -2.10 -4.02
CA ALA A 41 16.58 -0.83 -4.54
C ALA A 41 18.12 -0.77 -4.75
N THR A 42 18.94 -1.52 -4.01
CA THR A 42 20.39 -1.55 -4.27
C THR A 42 20.73 -2.28 -5.57
N LEU A 43 19.86 -3.19 -6.05
CA LEU A 43 19.98 -3.76 -7.40
C LEU A 43 19.94 -2.66 -8.48
N TYR A 44 19.20 -1.58 -8.21
CA TYR A 44 19.12 -0.39 -9.06
C TYR A 44 20.11 0.72 -8.66
N ARG A 45 21.05 0.44 -7.74
CA ARG A 45 21.98 1.42 -7.14
C ARG A 45 21.27 2.65 -6.55
N MET A 46 20.01 2.51 -6.15
CA MET A 46 19.25 3.59 -5.53
C MET A 46 19.45 3.56 -4.02
N PHE A 47 19.55 4.75 -3.41
CA PHE A 47 19.53 4.86 -1.95
C PHE A 47 18.25 4.22 -1.40
N ALA A 48 18.43 3.31 -0.46
CA ALA A 48 17.34 2.55 0.16
C ALA A 48 16.65 3.37 1.27
N TYR A 49 16.15 4.58 0.95
CA TYR A 49 15.46 5.44 1.92
C TYR A 49 14.24 4.75 2.55
N HIS A 50 13.64 3.76 1.88
CA HIS A 50 12.58 2.93 2.43
C HIS A 50 13.01 2.05 3.62
N ASN A 51 14.31 1.82 3.84
CA ASN A 51 14.80 1.15 5.04
C ASN A 51 15.00 2.12 6.22
N GLN A 52 15.26 3.40 5.92
CA GLN A 52 15.42 4.46 6.92
C GLN A 52 14.05 5.03 7.35
N TYR A 53 13.12 5.21 6.41
CA TYR A 53 11.79 5.77 6.63
C TYR A 53 10.65 4.80 6.25
N PRO A 54 10.69 3.52 6.69
CA PRO A 54 9.82 2.46 6.20
C PRO A 54 8.33 2.76 6.39
N PHE A 55 7.97 3.34 7.53
CA PHE A 55 6.57 3.59 7.89
C PHE A 55 5.92 4.63 6.98
N GLN A 56 6.67 5.56 6.39
CA GLN A 56 6.10 6.54 5.46
C GLN A 56 5.72 5.87 4.14
N TYR A 57 6.56 4.98 3.62
CA TYR A 57 6.25 4.20 2.42
C TYR A 57 5.11 3.20 2.68
N ILE A 58 5.10 2.52 3.83
CA ILE A 58 3.99 1.64 4.24
C ILE A 58 2.69 2.43 4.37
N ALA A 59 2.72 3.66 4.90
CA ALA A 59 1.55 4.53 5.00
C ALA A 59 0.98 4.88 3.62
N ILE A 60 1.83 5.23 2.64
CA ILE A 60 1.37 5.52 1.27
C ILE A 60 0.63 4.31 0.69
N VAL A 61 1.23 3.12 0.74
CA VAL A 61 0.60 1.88 0.25
C VAL A 61 -0.72 1.61 0.98
N SER A 62 -0.74 1.80 2.30
CA SER A 62 -1.92 1.54 3.13
C SER A 62 -3.05 2.53 2.88
N VAL A 63 -2.75 3.80 2.62
CA VAL A 63 -3.75 4.81 2.25
C VAL A 63 -4.38 4.45 0.91
N VAL A 64 -3.56 4.12 -0.09
CA VAL A 64 -4.07 3.73 -1.41
C VAL A 64 -4.91 2.45 -1.30
N PHE A 65 -4.46 1.45 -0.53
CA PHE A 65 -5.23 0.24 -0.27
C PHE A 65 -6.58 0.55 0.37
N GLY A 66 -6.60 1.42 1.39
CA GLY A 66 -7.83 1.87 2.04
C GLY A 66 -8.79 2.51 1.04
N ILE A 67 -8.30 3.36 0.14
CA ILE A 67 -9.12 4.01 -0.90
C ILE A 67 -9.67 2.95 -1.86
N VAL A 68 -8.79 2.20 -2.53
CA VAL A 68 -9.17 1.19 -3.54
C VAL A 68 -10.12 0.18 -2.93
N GLY A 69 -9.75 -0.40 -1.78
CA GLY A 69 -10.55 -1.40 -1.07
C GLY A 69 -11.89 -0.86 -0.62
N SER A 70 -11.99 0.37 -0.09
CA SER A 70 -13.28 0.95 0.34
C SER A 70 -14.28 1.11 -0.81
N HIS A 71 -13.78 1.34 -2.03
CA HIS A 71 -14.59 1.34 -3.25
C HIS A 71 -14.88 -0.07 -3.77
N TRP A 72 -14.05 -1.05 -3.42
CA TRP A 72 -14.16 -2.43 -3.86
C TRP A 72 -15.09 -3.30 -3.00
N VAL A 73 -15.32 -2.94 -1.73
CA VAL A 73 -16.19 -3.70 -0.80
C VAL A 73 -17.57 -3.98 -1.41
N ASP A 74 -18.18 -2.99 -2.08
CA ASP A 74 -19.50 -3.13 -2.72
C ASP A 74 -19.52 -4.21 -3.83
N ARG A 75 -18.37 -4.51 -4.46
CA ARG A 75 -18.22 -5.49 -5.54
C ARG A 75 -17.92 -6.90 -5.01
N TYR A 76 -17.21 -6.97 -3.87
CA TYR A 76 -16.65 -8.19 -3.30
C TYR A 76 -17.72 -9.25 -2.89
N ASP A 77 -18.94 -8.80 -2.58
CA ASP A 77 -20.10 -9.66 -2.23
C ASP A 77 -20.45 -10.67 -3.34
N ARG A 78 -20.15 -10.34 -4.60
CA ARG A 78 -20.56 -11.17 -5.76
C ARG A 78 -19.63 -12.34 -6.02
N THR A 79 -18.51 -12.43 -5.32
CA THR A 79 -17.39 -13.30 -5.69
C THR A 79 -17.18 -14.37 -4.62
N LYS A 80 -17.05 -15.64 -5.03
CA LYS A 80 -16.94 -16.81 -4.12
C LYS A 80 -15.69 -17.64 -4.40
N GLY A 81 -15.20 -18.34 -3.37
CA GLY A 81 -14.10 -19.31 -3.49
C GLY A 81 -12.80 -18.69 -4.03
N ILE A 82 -12.17 -19.35 -4.99
CA ILE A 82 -10.87 -18.94 -5.57
C ILE A 82 -10.91 -17.56 -6.23
N LEU A 83 -12.07 -17.14 -6.74
CA LEU A 83 -12.23 -15.85 -7.41
C LEU A 83 -12.02 -14.68 -6.43
N ARG A 84 -12.23 -14.88 -5.13
CA ARG A 84 -11.93 -13.85 -4.11
C ARG A 84 -10.45 -13.53 -4.05
N TRP A 85 -9.59 -14.55 -4.13
CA TRP A 85 -8.14 -14.36 -4.18
C TRP A 85 -7.71 -13.61 -5.43
N GLN A 86 -8.36 -13.84 -6.57
CA GLN A 86 -8.12 -13.08 -7.79
C GLN A 86 -8.52 -11.61 -7.62
N GLU A 87 -9.66 -11.32 -7.01
CA GLU A 87 -10.07 -9.93 -6.74
C GLU A 87 -9.10 -9.21 -5.79
N ILE A 88 -8.62 -9.88 -4.74
CA ILE A 88 -7.64 -9.28 -3.82
C ILE A 88 -6.32 -9.04 -4.54
N ALA A 89 -5.88 -9.97 -5.39
CA ALA A 89 -4.68 -9.77 -6.20
C ALA A 89 -4.82 -8.54 -7.11
N ILE A 90 -6.00 -8.33 -7.72
CA ILE A 90 -6.29 -7.12 -8.51
C ILE A 90 -6.25 -5.86 -7.64
N VAL A 91 -6.91 -5.86 -6.48
CA VAL A 91 -6.90 -4.73 -5.54
C VAL A 91 -5.48 -4.39 -5.10
N MET A 92 -4.67 -5.40 -4.80
CA MET A 92 -3.26 -5.22 -4.41
C MET A 92 -2.40 -4.71 -5.57
N LEU A 93 -2.60 -5.23 -6.79
CA LEU A 93 -1.89 -4.75 -7.97
C LEU A 93 -2.23 -3.28 -8.25
N LEU A 94 -3.51 -2.91 -8.20
CA LEU A 94 -3.96 -1.52 -8.32
C LEU A 94 -3.35 -0.65 -7.23
N THR A 95 -3.32 -1.15 -6.00
CA THR A 95 -2.69 -0.46 -4.86
C THR A 95 -1.21 -0.17 -5.14
N ILE A 96 -0.46 -1.17 -5.60
CA ILE A 96 0.96 -1.04 -5.92
C ILE A 96 1.15 0.01 -7.03
N VAL A 97 0.40 -0.09 -8.13
CA VAL A 97 0.54 0.83 -9.26
C VAL A 97 0.18 2.27 -8.86
N ILE A 98 -0.94 2.46 -8.15
CA ILE A 98 -1.42 3.80 -7.76
C ILE A 98 -0.53 4.41 -6.68
N SER A 99 0.02 3.62 -5.76
CA SER A 99 0.94 4.13 -4.72
C SER A 99 2.32 4.49 -5.25
N SER A 100 2.73 3.89 -6.37
CA SER A 100 4.08 4.06 -6.94
C SER A 100 4.47 5.51 -7.27
N PRO A 101 3.64 6.33 -7.93
CA PRO A 101 3.88 7.77 -8.11
C PRO A 101 4.24 8.50 -6.81
N PHE A 102 3.44 8.26 -5.75
CA PHE A 102 3.60 8.93 -4.46
C PHE A 102 4.85 8.44 -3.72
N GLY A 103 5.15 7.14 -3.81
CA GLY A 103 6.40 6.59 -3.30
C GLY A 103 7.62 7.17 -4.00
N GLY A 104 7.55 7.38 -5.31
CA GLY A 104 8.61 8.04 -6.08
C GLY A 104 8.79 9.51 -5.73
N MET A 105 7.70 10.27 -5.55
CA MET A 105 7.76 11.64 -5.03
C MET A 105 8.40 11.69 -3.63
N LEU A 106 7.99 10.80 -2.73
CA LEU A 106 8.55 10.71 -1.38
C LEU A 106 10.05 10.37 -1.42
N TRP A 107 10.46 9.48 -2.33
CA TRP A 107 11.87 9.15 -2.53
C TRP A 107 12.69 10.38 -2.94
N GLN A 108 12.19 11.24 -3.83
CA GLN A 108 12.87 12.48 -4.21
C GLN A 108 12.98 13.47 -3.04
N ILE A 109 11.97 13.51 -2.17
CA ILE A 109 12.01 14.32 -0.94
C ILE A 109 13.13 13.83 -0.01
N HIS A 110 13.22 12.53 0.23
CA HIS A 110 14.30 11.95 1.04
C HIS A 110 15.68 12.15 0.40
N ASP A 111 15.75 12.11 -0.93
CA ASP A 111 16.99 12.38 -1.66
C ASP A 111 17.50 13.81 -1.43
N MET A 112 16.59 14.79 -1.47
CA MET A 112 16.94 16.17 -1.14
C MET A 112 17.36 16.32 0.33
N GLN A 113 16.70 15.63 1.26
CA GLN A 113 17.10 15.65 2.68
C GLN A 113 18.51 15.10 2.93
N HIS A 114 19.03 14.26 2.04
CA HIS A 114 20.39 13.71 2.10
C HIS A 114 21.43 14.53 1.30
N GLY A 115 21.09 15.76 0.91
CA GLY A 115 22.02 16.72 0.32
C GLY A 115 21.97 16.81 -1.21
N PHE A 116 21.13 16.02 -1.89
CA PHE A 116 20.95 16.13 -3.34
C PHE A 116 19.97 17.26 -3.70
N MET A 117 20.39 18.52 -3.45
CA MET A 117 19.57 19.71 -3.65
C MET A 117 19.57 20.20 -5.12
N PRO A 118 18.44 20.10 -5.85
CA PRO A 118 18.34 20.63 -7.21
C PRO A 118 18.07 22.14 -7.20
N GLN A 119 18.28 22.81 -8.33
CA GLN A 119 17.82 24.20 -8.52
C GLN A 119 16.28 24.29 -8.57
N ASN A 120 15.61 23.29 -9.15
CA ASN A 120 14.14 23.21 -9.23
C ASN A 120 13.60 22.07 -8.34
N TYR A 121 13.28 22.41 -7.09
CA TYR A 121 12.76 21.46 -6.09
C TYR A 121 11.47 20.78 -6.55
N LEU A 122 10.48 21.55 -7.01
CA LEU A 122 9.20 21.01 -7.46
C LEU A 122 9.38 20.09 -8.67
N GLY A 123 10.22 20.50 -9.63
CA GLY A 123 10.55 19.68 -10.79
C GLY A 123 11.11 18.31 -10.40
N LYS A 124 12.04 18.26 -9.43
CA LYS A 124 12.60 17.00 -8.93
C LYS A 124 11.55 16.13 -8.23
N ILE A 125 10.67 16.72 -7.41
CA ILE A 125 9.57 15.99 -6.77
C ILE A 125 8.64 15.37 -7.81
N PHE A 126 8.19 16.14 -8.81
CA PHE A 126 7.30 15.64 -9.86
C PHE A 126 7.98 14.63 -10.78
N GLN A 127 9.29 14.73 -11.00
CA GLN A 127 10.06 13.68 -11.65
C GLN A 127 9.99 12.35 -10.87
N GLY A 128 9.80 12.41 -9.55
CA GLY A 128 9.52 11.24 -8.73
C GLY A 128 8.33 10.42 -9.21
N ILE A 129 7.31 11.04 -9.81
CA ILE A 129 6.16 10.32 -10.38
C ILE A 129 6.60 9.35 -11.48
N SER A 130 7.39 9.82 -12.44
CA SER A 130 7.85 8.97 -13.55
C SER A 130 8.77 7.85 -13.08
N TRP A 131 9.62 8.13 -12.09
CA TRP A 131 10.50 7.13 -11.48
C TRP A 131 9.70 6.08 -10.69
N GLY A 132 8.68 6.51 -9.96
CA GLY A 132 7.75 5.62 -9.27
C GLY A 132 7.06 4.67 -10.25
N LEU A 133 6.56 5.18 -11.37
CA LEU A 133 5.93 4.36 -12.41
C LEU A 133 6.91 3.48 -13.19
N ALA A 134 8.17 3.89 -13.35
CA ALA A 134 9.17 3.10 -14.03
C ALA A 134 9.69 1.93 -13.16
N TYR A 135 9.99 2.19 -11.90
CA TYR A 135 10.72 1.26 -11.04
C TYR A 135 10.02 0.93 -9.71
N GLY A 136 9.25 1.87 -9.17
CA GLY A 136 8.64 1.76 -7.83
C GLY A 136 7.67 0.58 -7.70
N TRP A 137 6.83 0.35 -8.72
CA TRP A 137 5.87 -0.76 -8.69
C TRP A 137 6.55 -2.12 -8.64
N LEU A 138 7.69 -2.27 -9.33
CA LEU A 138 8.44 -3.52 -9.38
C LEU A 138 9.12 -3.79 -8.03
N ILE A 139 9.70 -2.75 -7.41
CA ILE A 139 10.28 -2.85 -6.05
C ILE A 139 9.20 -3.29 -5.05
N ALA A 140 8.01 -2.68 -5.12
CA ALA A 140 6.88 -3.05 -4.27
C ALA A 140 6.41 -4.49 -4.54
N LEU A 141 6.30 -4.91 -5.81
CA LEU A 141 5.88 -6.26 -6.19
C LEU A 141 6.87 -7.35 -5.74
N LEU A 142 8.16 -7.06 -5.75
CA LEU A 142 9.21 -7.99 -5.33
C LEU A 142 9.38 -8.06 -3.81
N SER A 143 8.65 -7.26 -3.04
CA SER A 143 8.63 -7.31 -1.57
C SER A 143 7.80 -8.49 -1.06
N ILE A 144 8.22 -9.72 -1.37
CA ILE A 144 7.43 -10.96 -1.20
C ILE A 144 6.85 -11.12 0.21
N PRO A 145 7.63 -11.03 1.31
CA PRO A 145 7.05 -11.24 2.65
C PRO A 145 5.93 -10.25 2.97
N MET A 146 6.11 -8.99 2.55
CA MET A 146 5.14 -7.92 2.77
C MET A 146 3.90 -8.13 1.90
N ASN A 147 4.06 -8.58 0.65
CA ASN A 147 2.94 -8.85 -0.26
C ASN A 147 2.11 -10.04 0.19
N LEU A 148 2.73 -11.10 0.74
CA LEU A 148 1.99 -12.22 1.31
C LEU A 148 1.09 -11.76 2.46
N VAL A 149 1.64 -10.97 3.39
CA VAL A 149 0.86 -10.38 4.49
C VAL A 149 -0.23 -9.46 3.94
N GLY A 150 0.09 -8.62 2.96
CA GLY A 150 -0.88 -7.71 2.33
C GLY A 150 -2.06 -8.45 1.70
N LEU A 151 -1.80 -9.53 0.96
CA LEU A 151 -2.83 -10.40 0.38
C LEU A 151 -3.70 -11.04 1.48
N THR A 152 -3.08 -11.57 2.54
CA THR A 152 -3.81 -12.20 3.65
C THR A 152 -4.68 -11.19 4.40
N VAL A 153 -4.13 -10.03 4.76
CA VAL A 153 -4.87 -8.95 5.44
C VAL A 153 -5.98 -8.42 4.55
N GLY A 154 -5.71 -8.24 3.26
CA GLY A 154 -6.70 -7.81 2.28
C GLY A 154 -7.86 -8.79 2.19
N TYR A 155 -7.57 -10.10 2.16
CA TYR A 155 -8.59 -11.14 2.19
C TYR A 155 -9.53 -11.01 3.38
N PHE A 156 -8.97 -11.04 4.59
CA PHE A 156 -9.77 -11.05 5.81
C PHE A 156 -10.51 -9.73 6.04
N SER A 157 -9.88 -8.61 5.71
CA SER A 157 -10.49 -7.29 5.91
C SER A 157 -11.66 -7.06 4.96
N LEU A 158 -11.49 -7.37 3.66
CA LEU A 158 -12.57 -7.23 2.69
C LEU A 158 -13.72 -8.21 2.94
N ASP A 159 -13.42 -9.47 3.29
CA ASP A 159 -14.44 -10.46 3.66
C ASP A 159 -15.25 -10.03 4.89
N ARG A 160 -14.57 -9.51 5.92
CA ARG A 160 -15.26 -9.05 7.13
C ARG A 160 -16.13 -7.82 6.85
N LEU A 161 -15.64 -6.87 6.08
CA LEU A 161 -16.40 -5.65 5.76
C LEU A 161 -17.60 -5.93 4.85
N GLU A 162 -17.46 -6.86 3.91
CA GLU A 162 -18.57 -7.34 3.07
C GLU A 162 -19.68 -7.99 3.91
N LYS A 163 -19.33 -8.91 4.82
CA LYS A 163 -20.31 -9.53 5.73
C LYS A 163 -21.04 -8.50 6.60
N HIS A 164 -20.33 -7.48 7.08
CA HIS A 164 -20.94 -6.42 7.88
C HIS A 164 -21.87 -5.51 7.05
N SER A 165 -21.53 -5.23 5.78
CA SER A 165 -22.36 -4.41 4.90
C SER A 165 -23.63 -5.16 4.46
N SER A 166 -23.54 -6.47 4.19
CA SER A 166 -24.70 -7.29 3.81
C SER A 166 -25.72 -7.46 4.93
N ILE A 167 -25.27 -7.63 6.19
CA ILE A 167 -26.16 -7.65 7.37
C ILE A 167 -26.91 -6.32 7.52
N ARG A 168 -26.20 -5.20 7.41
CA ARG A 168 -26.76 -3.85 7.60
C ARG A 168 -27.75 -3.44 6.52
N ASN A 169 -27.65 -4.01 5.32
CA ASN A 169 -28.61 -3.76 4.23
C ASN A 169 -29.90 -4.59 4.34
N ARG A 170 -29.93 -5.60 5.21
CA ARG A 170 -31.10 -6.45 5.46
C ARG A 170 -31.94 -6.01 6.68
N SER A 171 -31.41 -5.07 7.48
CA SER A 171 -32.07 -4.45 8.65
C SER A 171 -32.66 -3.09 8.29
#